data_AF-A0A3P9IT22-F1
#
_entry.id   AF-A0A3P9IT22-F1
#
_cell.length_a   1.000
_cell.length_b   1.000
_cell.length_c   1.000
_cell.angle_alpha   90.00
_cell.angle_beta   90.00
_cell.angle_gamma   90.00
#
_symmetry.space_group_name_H-M   'P 1'
#
loop_
_entity.id
_entity.type
_entity.pdbx_description
1 polymer ?
#
loop_
_entity_poly.entity_id
_entity_poly.type
_entity_poly.pdbx_seq_one_letter_code
_entity_poly.pdbx_strand_id
1 'polypeptide(L)'
;MERTLETISSIKALGYPRRSCLSVCRCDELPCPLLTWLSTELRTVCPELRDSDSTGDVLLVGELRSLLSNMQSPLTGLASDVLDPFILSHVTEFLVSELQAAHINKHKELHPGENPVEESEKEQRVTKHHESFQVCDDDDASDGKIKMAEMQAEWILVLHALGLDASSQFKDVQNELESRLARMSGGEMTNPLFNSSLSSEQWLQVNQMNQTMLKDYQCRQQMMIKRFQVTLESFAWGEKQQERRTALSSVPPLASLSEYCKVSLPLLLAARQDQSGIKPVRAGPSTTVYKMLMGSVPDRGGRPGEIEPPMPSWGERRTQGNRGGKGNRYHQHQKKKRGNKE
;
A
#
# COMPACT_ATOMS: atom_id res chain seq x y z
N MET A 1 18.27 -8.58 22.35
CA MET A 1 17.56 -7.81 21.31
C MET A 1 16.30 -8.55 20.91
N GLU A 2 15.13 -7.91 21.03
CA GLU A 2 13.85 -8.45 20.56
C GLU A 2 13.58 -7.95 19.13
N ARG A 3 13.08 -8.82 18.25
CA ARG A 3 12.76 -8.47 16.86
C ARG A 3 11.28 -8.12 16.71
N THR A 4 10.99 -7.21 15.80
CA THR A 4 9.62 -6.84 15.43
C THR A 4 8.86 -8.05 14.85
N LEU A 5 7.54 -8.10 15.05
CA LEU A 5 6.71 -9.18 14.50
C LEU A 5 6.76 -9.22 12.97
N GLU A 6 6.89 -8.07 12.31
CA GLU A 6 7.07 -7.96 10.86
C GLU A 6 8.36 -8.67 10.39
N THR A 7 9.48 -8.41 11.08
CA THR A 7 10.76 -9.06 10.80
C THR A 7 10.67 -10.57 11.05
N ILE A 8 10.04 -11.00 12.14
CA ILE A 8 9.84 -12.43 12.46
C ILE A 8 9.00 -13.12 11.37
N SER A 9 7.92 -12.48 10.93
CA SER A 9 7.04 -13.01 9.89
C SER A 9 7.75 -13.10 8.54
N SER A 10 8.55 -12.09 8.20
CA SER A 10 9.38 -12.07 7.00
C SER A 10 10.45 -13.17 7.02
N ILE A 11 11.14 -13.38 8.15
CA ILE A 11 12.12 -14.46 8.33
C ILE A 11 11.45 -15.84 8.18
N LYS A 12 10.24 -16.01 8.71
CA LYS A 12 9.46 -17.26 8.55
C LYS A 12 9.05 -17.48 7.09
N ALA A 13 8.60 -16.44 6.40
CA ALA A 13 8.22 -16.51 5.00
C ALA A 13 9.42 -16.86 4.09
N LEU A 14 10.61 -16.39 4.46
CA LEU A 14 11.87 -16.74 3.80
C LEU A 14 12.32 -18.18 4.11
N GLY A 15 11.68 -18.89 5.05
CA GLY A 15 11.92 -20.31 5.30
C GLY A 15 13.03 -20.61 6.31
N TYR A 16 13.35 -19.69 7.23
CA TYR A 16 14.40 -19.92 8.23
C TYR A 16 14.14 -21.20 9.04
N PRO A 17 15.05 -22.20 9.02
CA PRO A 17 14.76 -23.53 9.54
C PRO A 17 14.91 -23.65 11.07
N ARG A 18 15.56 -22.69 11.73
CA ARG A 18 15.86 -22.74 13.17
C ARG A 18 14.94 -21.81 13.97
N ARG A 19 14.83 -22.08 15.27
CA ARG A 19 14.15 -21.18 16.23
C ARG A 19 15.11 -20.21 16.92
N SER A 20 16.42 -20.50 16.88
CA SER A 20 17.47 -19.69 17.49
C SER A 20 17.53 -18.31 16.84
N CYS A 21 17.56 -17.26 17.64
CA CYS A 21 17.59 -15.88 17.12
C CYS A 21 16.43 -15.55 16.17
N LEU A 22 15.28 -16.23 16.24
CA LEU A 22 14.09 -15.86 15.47
C LEU A 22 13.40 -14.65 16.10
N SER A 23 12.84 -14.82 17.31
CA SER A 23 12.12 -13.75 18.02
C SER A 23 13.03 -12.89 18.90
N VAL A 24 13.99 -13.51 19.58
CA VAL A 24 14.94 -12.82 20.47
C VAL A 24 16.36 -13.24 20.13
N CYS A 25 17.21 -12.28 19.80
CA CYS A 25 18.65 -12.46 19.66
C CYS A 25 19.33 -12.22 21.01
N ARG A 26 20.13 -13.20 21.45
CA ARG A 26 21.02 -13.09 22.63
C ARG A 26 22.50 -13.22 22.25
N CYS A 27 22.82 -13.04 20.98
CA CYS A 27 24.20 -13.03 20.52
C CYS A 27 24.76 -11.63 20.76
N ASP A 28 25.75 -11.53 21.63
CA ASP A 28 26.48 -10.28 21.88
C ASP A 28 27.57 -10.05 20.82
N GLU A 29 28.05 -11.14 20.20
CA GLU A 29 29.01 -11.13 19.09
C GLU A 29 28.60 -12.17 18.02
N LEU A 30 29.15 -12.04 16.81
CA LEU A 30 29.04 -13.08 15.79
C LEU A 30 29.85 -14.32 16.19
N PRO A 31 29.38 -15.54 15.87
CA PRO A 31 28.35 -15.83 14.87
C PRO A 31 26.92 -15.87 15.42
N CYS A 32 26.02 -15.12 14.77
CA CYS A 32 24.58 -15.20 15.00
C CYS A 32 23.95 -16.18 14.01
N PRO A 33 23.25 -17.23 14.47
CA PRO A 33 22.73 -18.29 13.59
C PRO A 33 21.68 -17.80 12.58
N LEU A 34 21.01 -16.67 12.84
CA LEU A 34 20.09 -16.06 11.88
C LEU A 34 20.86 -15.28 10.81
N LEU A 35 21.80 -14.43 11.22
CA LEU A 35 22.60 -13.63 10.28
C LEU A 35 23.46 -14.52 9.39
N THR A 36 24.05 -15.57 9.95
CA THR A 36 24.75 -16.60 9.18
C THR A 36 23.84 -17.17 8.11
N TRP A 37 22.63 -17.61 8.45
CA TRP A 37 21.71 -18.15 7.45
C TRP A 37 21.27 -17.12 6.40
N LEU A 38 20.92 -15.90 6.80
CA LEU A 38 20.56 -14.84 5.86
C LEU A 38 21.69 -14.54 4.88
N SER A 39 22.94 -14.49 5.37
CA SER A 39 24.11 -14.29 4.52
C SER A 39 24.35 -15.44 3.56
N THR A 40 24.12 -16.69 3.99
CA THR A 40 24.26 -17.85 3.11
C THR A 40 23.21 -17.86 2.02
N GLU A 41 21.94 -17.58 2.36
CA GLU A 41 20.86 -17.52 1.37
C GLU A 41 21.05 -16.36 0.39
N LEU A 42 21.49 -15.19 0.85
CA LEU A 42 21.85 -14.09 -0.06
C LEU A 42 22.96 -14.49 -1.03
N ARG A 43 24.00 -15.18 -0.55
CA ARG A 43 25.08 -15.70 -1.40
C ARG A 43 24.66 -16.88 -2.29
N THR A 44 23.51 -17.54 -2.04
CA THR A 44 22.96 -18.57 -2.94
C THR A 44 22.13 -17.95 -4.06
N VAL A 45 21.38 -16.88 -3.75
CA VAL A 45 20.54 -16.17 -4.71
C VAL A 45 21.36 -15.22 -5.57
N CYS A 46 22.36 -14.57 -4.99
CA CYS A 46 23.25 -13.60 -5.63
C CYS A 46 24.71 -14.10 -5.58
N PRO A 47 25.18 -14.90 -6.56
CA PRO A 47 26.53 -15.47 -6.55
C PRO A 47 27.64 -14.41 -6.65
N GLU A 48 27.32 -13.19 -7.12
CA GLU A 48 28.24 -12.05 -7.18
C GLU A 48 28.72 -11.57 -5.80
N LEU A 49 28.01 -11.93 -4.72
CA LEU A 49 28.33 -11.59 -3.33
C LEU A 49 29.25 -12.61 -2.64
N ARG A 50 29.75 -13.61 -3.37
CA ARG A 50 30.69 -14.60 -2.83
C ARG A 50 32.11 -14.07 -2.87
N ASP A 51 32.72 -13.91 -1.70
CA ASP A 51 34.14 -13.61 -1.59
C ASP A 51 34.96 -14.88 -1.88
N SER A 52 36.12 -14.75 -2.53
CA SER A 52 37.00 -15.88 -2.89
C SER A 52 37.56 -16.65 -1.69
N ASP A 53 37.53 -16.04 -0.49
CA ASP A 53 38.18 -16.56 0.71
C ASP A 53 37.18 -17.15 1.74
N SER A 54 35.86 -17.06 1.51
CA SER A 54 34.86 -17.52 2.49
C SER A 54 34.76 -19.05 2.51
N THR A 55 35.49 -19.68 3.43
CA THR A 55 35.57 -21.15 3.55
C THR A 55 34.60 -21.73 4.59
N GLY A 56 33.86 -20.88 5.32
CA GLY A 56 33.08 -21.29 6.49
C GLY A 56 31.56 -21.13 6.34
N ASP A 57 30.83 -22.09 6.91
CA ASP A 57 29.38 -22.08 7.13
C ASP A 57 28.96 -21.10 8.26
N VAL A 58 29.82 -20.12 8.58
CA VAL A 58 29.79 -19.30 9.80
C VAL A 58 30.13 -17.86 9.45
N LEU A 59 29.22 -16.93 9.72
CA LEU A 59 29.40 -15.51 9.44
C LEU A 59 30.19 -14.81 10.56
N LEU A 60 31.38 -14.31 10.21
CA LEU A 60 32.22 -13.49 11.09
C LEU A 60 32.02 -11.99 10.83
N VAL A 61 32.46 -11.13 11.77
CA VAL A 61 32.29 -9.66 11.68
C VAL A 61 32.96 -9.08 10.42
N GLY A 62 34.15 -9.58 10.06
CA GLY A 62 34.84 -9.17 8.83
C GLY A 62 34.07 -9.54 7.56
N GLU A 63 33.47 -10.73 7.53
CA GLU A 63 32.65 -11.19 6.40
C GLU A 63 31.34 -10.42 6.28
N LEU A 64 30.70 -10.11 7.41
CA LEU A 64 29.50 -9.26 7.43
C LEU A 64 29.82 -7.88 6.89
N ARG A 65 30.97 -7.31 7.25
CA ARG A 65 31.42 -5.99 6.74
C ARG A 65 31.68 -6.02 5.24
N SER A 66 32.36 -7.06 4.74
CA SER A 66 32.58 -7.28 3.31
C SER A 66 31.25 -7.37 2.55
N LEU A 67 30.33 -8.21 3.05
CA LEU A 67 29.01 -8.42 2.48
C LEU A 67 28.20 -7.11 2.41
N LEU A 68 28.14 -6.35 3.51
CA LEU A 68 27.44 -5.06 3.55
C LEU A 68 28.09 -4.03 2.61
N SER A 69 29.42 -4.01 2.51
CA SER A 69 30.13 -3.13 1.59
C SER A 69 29.85 -3.47 0.12
N ASN A 70 29.83 -4.76 -0.23
CA ASN A 70 29.52 -5.22 -1.59
C ASN A 70 28.09 -4.87 -2.01
N MET A 71 27.15 -4.88 -1.05
CA MET A 71 25.77 -4.43 -1.25
C MET A 71 25.60 -2.90 -1.14
N GLN A 72 26.69 -2.13 -1.00
CA GLN A 72 26.69 -0.67 -0.81
C GLN A 72 25.79 -0.21 0.34
N SER A 73 25.70 -1.02 1.41
CA SER A 73 24.82 -0.77 2.54
C SER A 73 25.27 0.47 3.35
N PRO A 74 24.34 1.34 3.77
CA PRO A 74 24.66 2.47 4.66
C PRO A 74 25.15 2.00 6.05
N LEU A 75 24.94 0.72 6.39
CA LEU A 75 25.34 0.13 7.68
C LEU A 75 26.81 -0.28 7.72
N THR A 76 27.54 -0.18 6.60
CA THR A 76 28.95 -0.59 6.50
C THR A 76 29.86 0.13 7.51
N GLY A 77 29.57 1.40 7.82
CA GLY A 77 30.34 2.20 8.79
C GLY A 77 29.95 2.00 10.26
N LEU A 78 28.85 1.27 10.52
CA LEU A 78 28.31 1.07 11.87
C LEU A 78 28.70 -0.28 12.48
N ALA A 79 29.22 -1.21 11.68
CA ALA A 79 29.75 -2.48 12.16
C ALA A 79 31.14 -2.29 12.82
N SER A 80 31.16 -1.64 13.98
CA SER A 80 32.26 -1.73 14.95
C SER A 80 32.39 -3.18 15.46
N ASP A 81 33.51 -3.54 16.07
CA ASP A 81 33.76 -4.90 16.57
C ASP A 81 32.71 -5.34 17.62
N VAL A 82 31.99 -4.38 18.22
CA VAL A 82 30.85 -4.63 19.11
C VAL A 82 29.53 -4.36 18.37
N LEU A 83 28.76 -5.43 18.16
CA LEU A 83 27.45 -5.35 17.51
C LEU A 83 26.37 -5.03 18.56
N ASP A 84 26.15 -3.75 18.82
CA ASP A 84 25.08 -3.28 19.71
C ASP A 84 23.69 -3.84 19.26
N PRO A 85 22.78 -4.18 20.19
CA PRO A 85 21.42 -4.61 19.88
C PRO A 85 20.70 -3.80 18.81
N PHE A 86 20.88 -2.47 18.78
CA PHE A 86 20.28 -1.61 17.78
C PHE A 86 20.83 -1.89 16.38
N ILE A 87 22.15 -2.02 16.25
CA ILE A 87 22.85 -2.30 14.99
C ILE A 87 22.48 -3.69 14.48
N LEU A 88 22.40 -4.70 15.36
CA LEU A 88 21.97 -6.05 15.00
C LEU A 88 20.55 -6.08 14.43
N SER A 89 19.63 -5.25 14.94
CA SER A 89 18.25 -5.19 14.41
C SER A 89 18.26 -4.64 12.98
N HIS A 90 18.92 -3.50 12.77
CA HIS A 90 18.99 -2.85 11.46
C HIS A 90 19.70 -3.70 10.41
N VAL A 91 20.79 -4.38 10.80
CA VAL A 91 21.48 -5.33 9.92
C VAL A 91 20.57 -6.51 9.58
N THR A 92 19.81 -7.03 10.55
CA THR A 92 18.87 -8.14 10.27
C THR A 92 17.76 -7.69 9.32
N GLU A 93 17.14 -6.54 9.57
CA GLU A 93 16.08 -5.98 8.73
C GLU A 93 16.56 -5.72 7.31
N PHE A 94 17.75 -5.13 7.17
CA PHE A 94 18.38 -4.89 5.87
C PHE A 94 18.58 -6.20 5.11
N LEU A 95 19.22 -7.21 5.71
CA LEU A 95 19.49 -8.49 5.04
C LEU A 95 18.20 -9.24 4.69
N VAL A 96 17.15 -9.14 5.51
CA VAL A 96 15.82 -9.73 5.21
C VAL A 96 15.19 -9.03 3.98
N SER A 97 15.24 -7.70 3.94
CA SER A 97 14.72 -6.91 2.81
C SER A 97 15.47 -7.23 1.51
N GLU A 98 16.81 -7.28 1.56
CA GLU A 98 17.62 -7.60 0.39
C GLU A 98 17.35 -9.02 -0.13
N LEU A 99 17.17 -10.00 0.77
CA LEU A 99 16.89 -11.37 0.36
C LEU A 99 15.50 -11.51 -0.29
N GLN A 100 14.49 -10.80 0.23
CA GLN A 100 13.17 -10.72 -0.39
C GLN A 100 13.23 -10.07 -1.77
N ALA A 101 13.97 -8.96 -1.91
CA ALA A 101 14.16 -8.29 -3.19
C ALA A 101 14.87 -9.21 -4.20
N ALA A 102 15.90 -9.93 -3.77
CA ALA A 102 16.63 -10.88 -4.59
C ALA A 102 15.73 -12.04 -5.06
N HIS A 103 14.85 -12.58 -4.20
CA HIS A 103 13.86 -13.57 -4.60
C HIS A 103 12.85 -13.04 -5.63
N ILE A 104 12.37 -11.81 -5.46
CA ILE A 104 11.45 -11.17 -6.41
C ILE A 104 12.13 -10.99 -7.77
N ASN A 105 13.38 -10.53 -7.80
CA ASN A 105 14.12 -10.34 -9.04
C ASN A 105 14.41 -11.68 -9.73
N LYS A 106 14.83 -12.70 -8.98
CA LYS A 106 15.03 -14.05 -9.52
C LYS A 106 13.74 -14.65 -10.08
N HIS A 107 12.60 -14.41 -9.43
CA HIS A 107 11.29 -14.81 -9.97
C HIS A 107 10.99 -14.10 -11.29
N LYS A 108 11.25 -12.79 -11.39
CA LYS A 108 11.06 -12.02 -12.63
C LYS A 108 11.98 -12.49 -13.77
N GLU A 109 13.22 -12.86 -13.46
CA GLU A 109 14.17 -13.40 -14.45
C GLU A 109 13.76 -14.78 -14.98
N LEU A 110 13.19 -15.63 -14.13
CA LEU A 110 12.68 -16.95 -14.52
C LEU A 110 11.31 -16.86 -15.23
N HIS A 111 10.57 -15.78 -15.01
CA HIS A 111 9.26 -15.50 -15.61
C HIS A 111 9.24 -14.15 -16.36
N PRO A 112 10.07 -13.94 -17.39
CA PRO A 112 10.20 -12.66 -18.09
C PRO A 112 8.96 -12.28 -18.92
N GLY A 113 7.99 -13.19 -19.06
CA GLY A 113 6.75 -13.02 -19.81
C GLY A 113 5.50 -12.74 -18.97
N GLU A 114 5.58 -12.77 -17.63
CA GLU A 114 4.49 -12.35 -16.75
C GLU A 114 4.55 -10.83 -16.55
N ASN A 115 4.32 -10.09 -17.62
CA ASN A 115 3.55 -8.85 -17.45
C ASN A 115 2.20 -9.26 -16.83
N PRO A 116 1.59 -8.48 -15.94
CA PRO A 116 0.24 -8.79 -15.47
C PRO A 116 -0.64 -8.91 -16.71
N VAL A 117 -1.00 -10.15 -17.06
CA VAL A 117 -1.80 -10.44 -18.23
C VAL A 117 -3.14 -9.77 -17.97
N GLU A 118 -3.55 -8.95 -18.93
CA GLU A 118 -4.93 -8.52 -19.12
C GLU A 118 -5.80 -9.78 -19.31
N GLU A 119 -6.14 -10.47 -18.23
CA GLU A 119 -7.12 -11.56 -18.25
C GLU A 119 -8.53 -10.95 -18.18
N SER A 120 -9.09 -10.78 -19.37
CA SER A 120 -10.50 -10.81 -19.73
C SER A 120 -11.49 -10.97 -18.56
N GLU A 121 -12.31 -9.93 -18.39
CA GLU A 121 -13.58 -9.95 -17.67
C GLU A 121 -14.42 -11.18 -18.03
N LYS A 122 -14.47 -12.19 -17.14
CA LYS A 122 -15.64 -13.04 -16.87
C LYS A 122 -15.37 -14.00 -15.71
N GLU A 123 -16.07 -13.73 -14.61
CA GLU A 123 -16.49 -14.67 -13.57
C GLU A 123 -15.44 -15.63 -12.99
N GLN A 124 -14.81 -15.21 -11.88
CA GLN A 124 -14.46 -16.15 -10.82
C GLN A 124 -14.68 -15.50 -9.44
N ARG A 125 -15.93 -15.61 -8.96
CA ARG A 125 -16.16 -15.75 -7.51
C ARG A 125 -15.57 -17.11 -7.12
N VAL A 126 -14.52 -17.10 -6.30
CA VAL A 126 -14.29 -17.94 -5.10
C VAL A 126 -12.80 -17.87 -4.71
N THR A 127 -12.58 -17.15 -3.61
CA THR A 127 -11.52 -17.29 -2.58
C THR A 127 -10.12 -17.76 -2.98
N LYS A 128 -9.22 -16.80 -3.20
CA LYS A 128 -7.87 -16.79 -2.63
C LYS A 128 -7.57 -15.40 -2.09
N HIS A 129 -8.03 -15.14 -0.87
CA HIS A 129 -7.51 -14.05 -0.05
C HIS A 129 -6.12 -14.45 0.44
N HIS A 130 -5.06 -13.78 -0.01
CA HIS A 130 -4.18 -12.99 0.85
C HIS A 130 -3.12 -12.27 -0.01
N GLU A 131 -3.57 -11.34 -0.87
CA GLU A 131 -2.71 -10.21 -1.18
C GLU A 131 -2.63 -9.36 0.10
N SER A 132 -1.41 -9.12 0.54
CA SER A 132 -1.05 -8.37 1.73
C SER A 132 -1.48 -6.90 1.57
N PHE A 133 -2.76 -6.65 1.75
CA PHE A 133 -3.23 -5.40 2.32
C PHE A 133 -2.67 -5.37 3.74
N GLN A 134 -1.74 -4.46 4.00
CA GLN A 134 -1.22 -4.21 5.35
C GLN A 134 -2.41 -3.73 6.19
N VAL A 135 -3.08 -4.69 6.82
CA VAL A 135 -3.92 -4.42 7.97
C VAL A 135 -2.93 -3.94 9.02
N CYS A 136 -3.07 -2.67 9.43
CA CYS A 136 -2.47 -2.21 10.66
C CYS A 136 -3.05 -3.08 11.79
N ASP A 137 -2.34 -4.13 12.14
CA ASP A 137 -2.51 -4.84 13.39
C ASP A 137 -1.60 -4.13 14.40
N ASP A 138 -2.25 -3.33 15.25
CA ASP A 138 -1.67 -2.72 16.43
C ASP A 138 -1.04 -3.81 17.33
N ASP A 139 0.27 -3.74 17.55
CA ASP A 139 0.97 -4.54 18.56
C ASP A 139 0.96 -3.79 19.91
N ASP A 140 0.15 -4.33 20.83
CA ASP A 140 -0.53 -3.69 21.97
C ASP A 140 0.32 -3.41 23.24
N ALA A 141 1.66 -3.52 23.21
CA ALA A 141 2.48 -3.38 24.42
C ALA A 141 3.40 -2.14 24.45
N SER A 142 4.00 -1.79 23.31
CA SER A 142 4.82 -0.57 23.17
C SER A 142 3.94 0.65 22.88
N ASP A 143 2.92 0.43 22.06
CA ASP A 143 1.91 1.40 21.66
C ASP A 143 1.09 1.94 22.85
N GLY A 144 0.80 1.12 23.86
CA GLY A 144 0.13 1.56 25.08
C GLY A 144 0.92 2.61 25.88
N LYS A 145 2.25 2.53 25.92
CA LYS A 145 3.09 3.53 26.60
C LYS A 145 3.18 4.84 25.80
N ILE A 146 3.25 4.75 24.48
CA ILE A 146 3.25 5.90 23.57
C ILE A 146 1.90 6.62 23.67
N LYS A 147 0.79 5.89 23.54
CA LYS A 147 -0.57 6.41 23.71
C LYS A 147 -0.80 7.04 25.09
N MET A 148 -0.23 6.46 26.16
CA MET A 148 -0.31 7.04 27.50
C MET A 148 0.47 8.36 27.61
N ALA A 149 1.66 8.43 27.02
CA ALA A 149 2.46 9.66 27.01
C ALA A 149 1.80 10.77 26.18
N GLU A 150 1.24 10.44 25.02
CA GLU A 150 0.45 11.36 24.19
C GLU A 150 -0.79 11.87 24.93
N MET A 151 -1.54 10.98 25.57
CA MET A 151 -2.71 11.35 26.36
C MET A 151 -2.34 12.26 27.53
N GLN A 152 -1.18 12.03 28.16
CA GLN A 152 -0.68 12.88 29.22
C GLN A 152 -0.25 14.26 28.69
N ALA A 153 0.36 14.33 27.50
CA ALA A 153 0.70 15.61 26.86
C ALA A 153 -0.56 16.41 26.49
N GLU A 154 -1.56 15.77 25.88
CA GLU A 154 -2.85 16.38 25.56
C GLU A 154 -3.58 16.86 26.82
N TRP A 155 -3.55 16.06 27.89
CA TRP A 155 -4.10 16.45 29.18
C TRP A 155 -3.44 17.72 29.75
N ILE A 156 -2.11 17.79 29.69
CA ILE A 156 -1.36 18.98 30.12
C ILE A 156 -1.72 20.20 29.27
N LEU A 157 -1.89 20.03 27.96
CA LEU A 157 -2.32 21.12 27.06
C LEU A 157 -3.72 21.63 27.43
N VAL A 158 -4.66 20.74 27.73
CA VAL A 158 -6.01 21.10 28.20
C VAL A 158 -5.95 21.87 29.53
N LEU A 159 -5.18 21.38 30.50
CA LEU A 159 -4.99 22.05 31.78
C LEU A 159 -4.41 23.45 31.60
N HIS A 160 -3.35 23.57 30.78
CA HIS A 160 -2.72 24.85 30.49
C HIS A 160 -3.69 25.82 29.78
N ALA A 161 -4.48 25.35 28.81
CA ALA A 161 -5.50 26.16 28.14
C ALA A 161 -6.62 26.64 29.09
N LEU A 162 -6.91 25.83 30.11
CA LEU A 162 -7.85 26.18 31.17
C LEU A 162 -7.19 26.98 32.31
N GLY A 163 -5.88 27.19 32.31
CA GLY A 163 -5.16 27.87 33.38
C GLY A 163 -5.20 27.12 34.72
N LEU A 164 -5.30 25.79 34.65
CA LEU A 164 -5.37 24.89 35.80
C LEU A 164 -3.98 24.30 36.09
N ASP A 165 -3.74 23.95 37.35
CA ASP A 165 -2.47 23.35 37.78
C ASP A 165 -2.36 21.89 37.29
N ALA A 166 -1.13 21.40 37.14
CA ALA A 166 -0.83 20.03 36.71
C ALA A 166 -1.39 18.95 37.66
N SER A 167 -1.71 19.32 38.90
CA SER A 167 -2.31 18.44 39.91
C SER A 167 -3.85 18.38 39.87
N SER A 168 -4.49 19.18 39.02
CA SER A 168 -5.95 19.29 38.95
C SER A 168 -6.60 17.98 38.52
N GLN A 169 -7.69 17.61 39.18
CA GLN A 169 -8.43 16.40 38.85
C GLN A 169 -9.40 16.64 37.68
N PHE A 170 -9.86 15.56 37.06
CA PHE A 170 -10.86 15.64 35.98
C PHE A 170 -12.11 16.43 36.38
N LYS A 171 -12.53 16.33 37.65
CA LYS A 171 -13.70 17.05 38.15
C LYS A 171 -13.48 18.57 38.19
N ASP A 172 -12.27 19.02 38.50
CA ASP A 172 -11.93 20.45 38.51
C ASP A 172 -11.98 21.01 37.08
N VAL A 173 -11.44 20.27 36.12
CA VAL A 173 -11.51 20.59 34.68
C VAL A 173 -12.95 20.68 34.20
N GLN A 174 -13.79 19.70 34.57
CA GLN A 174 -15.20 19.70 34.21
C GLN A 174 -15.92 20.94 34.76
N ASN A 175 -15.71 21.26 36.03
CA ASN A 175 -16.37 22.40 36.67
C ASN A 175 -15.92 23.75 36.06
N GLU A 176 -14.62 23.89 35.73
CA GLU A 176 -14.09 25.09 35.07
C GLU A 176 -14.67 25.24 33.65
N LEU A 177 -14.81 24.14 32.89
CA LEU A 177 -15.47 24.14 31.58
C LEU A 177 -16.94 24.57 31.71
N GLU A 178 -17.69 23.99 32.65
CA GLU A 178 -19.10 24.34 32.90
C GLU A 178 -19.24 25.83 33.28
N SER A 179 -18.34 26.36 34.13
CA SER A 179 -18.28 27.77 34.50
C SER A 179 -18.01 28.69 33.31
N ARG A 180 -17.04 28.35 32.45
CA ARG A 180 -16.74 29.11 31.23
C ARG A 180 -17.90 29.09 30.26
N LEU A 181 -18.50 27.92 30.05
CA LEU A 181 -19.68 27.77 29.19
C LEU A 181 -20.87 28.60 29.71
N ALA A 182 -21.11 28.62 31.02
CA ALA A 182 -22.16 29.44 31.62
C ALA A 182 -21.91 30.95 31.46
N ARG A 183 -20.63 31.38 31.49
CA ARG A 183 -20.23 32.77 31.26
C ARG A 183 -20.33 33.19 29.79
N MET A 184 -20.25 32.24 28.86
CA MET A 184 -20.43 32.46 27.42
C MET A 184 -21.91 32.71 27.10
N SER A 185 -22.42 33.87 27.48
CA SER A 185 -23.74 34.36 27.06
C SER A 185 -23.58 35.24 25.81
N GLY A 186 -23.67 34.63 24.62
CA GLY A 186 -23.41 35.40 23.39
C GLY A 186 -23.72 34.76 22.04
N GLY A 187 -24.46 33.66 21.99
CA GLY A 187 -24.96 33.09 20.73
C GLY A 187 -25.67 31.79 21.01
N GLU A 188 -26.75 31.51 20.29
CA GLU A 188 -27.40 30.19 20.30
C GLU A 188 -26.36 29.12 19.94
N MET A 189 -25.72 28.53 20.96
CA MET A 189 -25.00 27.28 20.77
C MET A 189 -26.07 26.25 20.47
N THR A 190 -26.14 25.91 19.19
CA THR A 190 -26.97 24.86 18.64
C THR A 190 -26.72 23.57 19.40
N ASN A 191 -27.79 22.81 19.59
CA ASN A 191 -27.76 21.57 20.36
C ASN A 191 -26.69 20.61 19.79
N PRO A 192 -26.06 19.79 20.65
CA PRO A 192 -25.16 18.74 20.17
C PRO A 192 -25.92 17.82 19.23
N LEU A 193 -25.24 17.34 18.19
CA LEU A 193 -25.82 16.40 17.22
C LEU A 193 -26.19 15.07 17.89
N PHE A 194 -25.40 14.68 18.89
CA PHE A 194 -25.56 13.47 19.67
C PHE A 194 -25.69 13.82 21.16
N ASN A 195 -26.80 13.44 21.78
CA ASN A 195 -27.15 13.84 23.15
C ASN A 195 -27.43 12.66 24.10
N SER A 196 -27.33 11.42 23.63
CA SER A 196 -27.51 10.23 24.45
C SER A 196 -26.20 9.77 25.09
N SER A 197 -26.28 9.20 26.30
CA SER A 197 -25.16 8.47 26.88
C SER A 197 -25.02 7.09 26.23
N LEU A 198 -23.79 6.69 25.95
CA LEU A 198 -23.47 5.36 25.42
C LEU A 198 -23.08 4.42 26.57
N SER A 199 -23.60 3.19 26.54
CA SER A 199 -23.15 2.12 27.43
C SER A 199 -21.74 1.64 27.06
N SER A 200 -21.07 0.92 27.97
CA SER A 200 -19.74 0.36 27.69
C SER A 200 -19.72 -0.55 26.46
N GLU A 201 -20.79 -1.34 26.26
CA GLU A 201 -20.93 -2.20 25.07
C GLU A 201 -21.12 -1.39 23.79
N GLN A 202 -21.93 -0.33 23.85
CA GLN A 202 -22.13 0.56 22.70
C GLN A 202 -20.86 1.32 22.33
N TRP A 203 -20.08 1.76 23.33
CA TRP A 203 -18.76 2.37 23.10
C TRP A 203 -17.81 1.44 22.36
N LEU A 204 -17.80 0.15 22.73
CA LEU A 204 -17.02 -0.86 22.01
C LEU A 204 -17.44 -0.94 20.54
N GLN A 205 -18.74 -1.00 20.28
CA GLN A 205 -19.29 -1.07 18.93
C GLN A 205 -18.95 0.20 18.12
N VAL A 206 -19.10 1.39 18.70
CA VAL A 206 -18.77 2.66 18.03
C VAL A 206 -17.27 2.71 17.70
N ASN A 207 -16.40 2.26 18.60
CA ASN A 207 -14.97 2.20 18.33
C ASN A 207 -14.64 1.23 17.18
N GLN A 208 -15.28 0.05 17.14
CA GLN A 208 -15.13 -0.89 16.03
C GLN A 208 -15.61 -0.33 14.69
N MET A 209 -16.73 0.41 14.69
CA MET A 209 -17.23 1.10 13.49
C MET A 209 -16.23 2.16 13.02
N ASN A 210 -15.73 3.00 13.94
CA ASN A 210 -14.76 4.03 13.63
C ASN A 210 -13.47 3.45 13.04
N GLN A 211 -12.92 2.39 13.64
CA GLN A 211 -11.74 1.69 13.12
C GLN A 211 -11.98 1.16 11.69
N THR A 212 -13.14 0.56 11.45
CA THR A 212 -13.52 0.06 10.12
C THR A 212 -13.58 1.20 9.09
N MET A 213 -14.23 2.31 9.45
CA MET A 213 -14.34 3.48 8.58
C MET A 213 -12.99 4.15 8.31
N LEU A 214 -12.10 4.20 9.30
CA LEU A 214 -10.74 4.73 9.13
C LEU A 214 -9.93 3.88 8.14
N LYS A 215 -9.99 2.55 8.27
CA LYS A 215 -9.33 1.62 7.32
C LYS A 215 -9.87 1.80 5.89
N ASP A 216 -11.19 1.90 5.75
CA ASP A 216 -11.84 2.13 4.44
C ASP A 216 -11.47 3.52 3.86
N TYR A 217 -11.45 4.56 4.67
CA TYR A 217 -11.04 5.90 4.27
C TYR A 217 -9.57 5.93 3.80
N GLN A 218 -8.66 5.32 4.56
CA GLN A 218 -7.24 5.19 4.19
C GLN A 218 -7.07 4.45 2.86
N CYS A 219 -7.79 3.34 2.67
CA CYS A 219 -7.79 2.59 1.41
C CYS A 219 -8.22 3.48 0.23
N ARG A 220 -9.33 4.22 0.38
CA ARG A 220 -9.81 5.14 -0.67
C ARG A 220 -8.83 6.27 -0.95
N GLN A 221 -8.21 6.84 0.08
CA GLN A 221 -7.21 7.89 -0.05
C GLN A 221 -5.99 7.39 -0.83
N GLN A 222 -5.45 6.23 -0.46
CA GLN A 222 -4.33 5.60 -1.16
C GLN A 222 -4.67 5.29 -2.62
N MET A 223 -5.87 4.75 -2.88
CA MET A 223 -6.35 4.49 -4.23
C MET A 223 -6.43 5.78 -5.07
N MET A 224 -6.96 6.87 -4.51
CA MET A 224 -7.01 8.17 -5.18
C MET A 224 -5.62 8.75 -5.45
N ILE A 225 -4.70 8.67 -4.48
CA ILE A 225 -3.30 9.08 -4.63
C ILE A 225 -2.64 8.28 -5.75
N LYS A 226 -2.81 6.96 -5.75
CA LYS A 226 -2.20 6.08 -6.76
C LYS A 226 -2.77 6.34 -8.15
N ARG A 227 -4.09 6.56 -8.28
CA ARG A 227 -4.71 6.97 -9.54
C ARG A 227 -4.14 8.28 -10.04
N PHE A 228 -3.92 9.25 -9.14
CA PHE A 228 -3.32 10.52 -9.53
C PHE A 228 -1.86 10.36 -9.97
N GLN A 229 -1.06 9.54 -9.26
CA GLN A 229 0.30 9.18 -9.66
C GLN A 229 0.34 8.58 -11.08
N VAL A 230 -0.47 7.54 -11.34
CA VAL A 230 -0.51 6.89 -12.66
C VAL A 230 -0.96 7.87 -13.75
N THR A 231 -1.91 8.76 -13.43
CA THR A 231 -2.35 9.80 -14.37
C THR A 231 -1.20 10.77 -14.69
N LEU A 232 -0.43 11.19 -13.69
CA LEU A 232 0.75 12.04 -13.88
C LEU A 232 1.81 11.32 -14.74
N GLU A 233 2.09 10.06 -14.45
CA GLU A 233 3.05 9.24 -15.21
C GLU A 233 2.61 9.06 -16.67
N SER A 234 1.30 8.94 -16.93
CA SER A 234 0.77 8.81 -18.30
C SER A 234 1.07 10.02 -19.18
N PHE A 235 1.20 11.23 -18.60
CA PHE A 235 1.60 12.41 -19.39
C PHE A 235 3.03 12.28 -19.92
N ALA A 236 3.89 11.56 -19.22
CA ALA A 236 5.25 11.26 -19.67
C ALA A 236 5.33 10.14 -20.71
N TRP A 237 4.22 9.54 -21.15
CA TRP A 237 4.23 8.54 -22.21
C TRP A 237 4.29 9.20 -23.61
N GLY A 238 5.15 8.68 -24.48
CA GLY A 238 5.33 9.14 -25.87
C GLY A 238 6.73 9.70 -26.17
N GLU A 239 6.94 10.15 -27.40
CA GLU A 239 8.26 10.54 -27.94
C GLU A 239 8.94 11.70 -27.19
N LYS A 240 8.17 12.59 -26.57
CA LYS A 240 8.66 13.73 -25.77
C LYS A 240 8.72 13.46 -24.27
N GLN A 241 8.96 12.21 -23.88
CA GLN A 241 8.97 11.76 -22.49
C GLN A 241 9.91 12.59 -21.60
N GLN A 242 11.12 12.93 -22.08
CA GLN A 242 12.11 13.63 -21.26
C GLN A 242 11.69 15.07 -20.92
N GLU A 243 11.21 15.84 -21.90
CA GLU A 243 10.68 17.20 -21.68
C GLU A 243 9.48 17.17 -20.71
N ARG A 244 8.57 16.21 -20.88
CA ARG A 244 7.39 16.09 -20.01
C ARG A 244 7.74 15.62 -18.60
N ARG A 245 8.74 14.74 -18.43
CA ARG A 245 9.26 14.35 -17.10
C ARG A 245 9.87 15.53 -16.37
N THR A 246 10.60 16.41 -17.05
CA THR A 246 11.14 17.63 -16.42
C THR A 246 10.05 18.61 -15.97
N ALA A 247 8.94 18.69 -16.70
CA ALA A 247 7.77 19.45 -16.24
C ALA A 247 7.09 18.77 -15.02
N LEU A 248 6.96 17.45 -15.04
CA LEU A 248 6.35 16.67 -13.95
C LEU A 248 7.19 16.63 -12.67
N SER A 249 8.51 16.77 -12.75
CA SER A 249 9.37 16.86 -11.56
C SER A 249 9.13 18.12 -10.72
N SER A 250 8.41 19.11 -11.26
CA SER A 250 7.95 20.27 -10.48
C SER A 250 6.75 19.96 -9.57
N VAL A 251 6.07 18.83 -9.78
CA VAL A 251 4.93 18.41 -8.96
C VAL A 251 5.46 17.83 -7.63
N PRO A 252 5.00 18.33 -6.47
CA PRO A 252 5.45 17.84 -5.18
C PRO A 252 5.11 16.35 -4.97
N PRO A 253 5.91 15.62 -4.17
CA PRO A 253 5.65 14.22 -3.88
C PRO A 253 4.25 14.00 -3.30
N LEU A 254 3.46 13.17 -3.98
CA LEU A 254 2.08 12.86 -3.56
C LEU A 254 2.01 12.03 -2.27
N ALA A 255 3.14 11.48 -1.81
CA ALA A 255 3.23 10.82 -0.51
C ALA A 255 2.90 11.78 0.65
N SER A 256 3.15 13.08 0.50
CA SER A 256 2.75 14.10 1.48
C SER A 256 1.23 14.23 1.66
N LEU A 257 0.44 13.78 0.69
CA LEU A 257 -1.03 13.77 0.76
C LEU A 257 -1.57 12.56 1.54
N SER A 258 -0.71 11.61 1.90
CA SER A 258 -1.06 10.45 2.72
C SER A 258 -1.07 10.79 4.22
N GLU A 259 -1.54 11.98 4.59
CA GLU A 259 -1.79 12.33 5.98
C GLU A 259 -2.91 11.45 6.55
N TYR A 260 -2.79 11.12 7.84
CA TYR A 260 -3.82 10.42 8.60
C TYR A 260 -5.14 11.19 8.60
N CYS A 261 -6.24 10.47 8.84
CA CYS A 261 -7.56 11.09 8.95
C CYS A 261 -7.55 12.18 10.03
N LYS A 262 -7.87 13.42 9.63
CA LYS A 262 -7.96 14.57 10.55
C LYS A 262 -9.21 14.54 11.43
N VAL A 263 -10.13 13.63 11.14
CA VAL A 263 -11.40 13.49 11.85
C VAL A 263 -11.26 12.34 12.85
N SER A 264 -11.33 12.68 14.14
CA SER A 264 -11.29 11.73 15.24
C SER A 264 -12.69 11.49 15.82
N LEU A 265 -12.87 10.38 16.53
CA LEU A 265 -14.15 10.05 17.18
C LEU A 265 -14.61 11.13 18.19
N PRO A 266 -13.74 11.70 19.05
CA PRO A 266 -14.14 12.81 19.90
C PRO A 266 -14.65 14.04 19.12
N LEU A 267 -14.03 14.33 17.97
CA LEU A 267 -14.47 15.44 17.11
C LEU A 267 -15.86 15.19 16.52
N LEU A 268 -16.17 13.94 16.16
CA LEU A 268 -17.50 13.54 15.68
C LEU A 268 -18.55 13.66 16.79
N LEU A 269 -18.22 13.28 18.01
CA LEU A 269 -19.15 13.37 19.15
C LEU A 269 -19.35 14.81 19.63
N ALA A 270 -18.36 15.68 19.45
CA ALA A 270 -18.46 17.10 19.70
C ALA A 270 -19.24 17.87 18.61
N ALA A 271 -19.64 17.20 17.51
CA ALA A 271 -20.37 17.83 16.42
C ALA A 271 -21.73 18.36 16.88
N ARG A 272 -22.11 19.52 16.35
CA ARG A 272 -23.39 20.19 16.63
C ARG A 272 -24.37 20.05 15.48
N GLN A 273 -25.64 20.29 15.73
CA GLN A 273 -26.71 20.15 14.74
C GLN A 273 -26.57 21.10 13.54
N ASP A 274 -25.97 22.28 13.70
CA ASP A 274 -25.66 23.21 12.60
C ASP A 274 -24.54 22.72 11.68
N GLN A 275 -23.69 21.82 12.17
CA GLN A 275 -22.57 21.26 11.41
C GLN A 275 -22.96 20.01 10.62
N SER A 276 -24.06 19.34 10.97
CA SER A 276 -24.47 18.06 10.38
C SER A 276 -25.18 18.17 9.02
N GLY A 277 -25.05 19.30 8.33
CA GLY A 277 -25.74 19.53 7.06
C GLY A 277 -25.02 18.88 5.88
N ILE A 278 -25.46 17.68 5.48
CA ILE A 278 -25.18 17.17 4.13
C ILE A 278 -26.00 18.03 3.15
N LYS A 279 -25.41 19.13 2.69
CA LYS A 279 -26.03 19.93 1.63
C LYS A 279 -26.09 19.06 0.37
N PRO A 280 -27.22 19.02 -0.35
CA PRO A 280 -27.27 18.31 -1.62
C PRO A 280 -26.16 18.84 -2.51
N VAL A 281 -25.33 17.93 -3.04
CA VAL A 281 -24.28 18.26 -4.00
C VAL A 281 -24.97 18.71 -5.29
N ARG A 282 -25.29 19.99 -5.36
CA ARG A 282 -25.71 20.63 -6.61
C ARG A 282 -24.45 20.84 -7.43
N ALA A 283 -24.47 20.43 -8.70
CA ALA A 283 -23.41 20.80 -9.63
C ALA A 283 -23.25 22.33 -9.59
N GLY A 284 -22.09 22.80 -9.14
CA GLY A 284 -21.78 24.23 -9.14
C GLY A 284 -21.79 24.78 -10.57
N PRO A 285 -21.89 26.12 -10.74
CA PRO A 285 -21.74 26.74 -12.06
C PRO A 285 -20.40 26.29 -12.68
N SER A 286 -20.45 25.85 -13.95
CA SER A 286 -19.29 25.22 -14.60
C SER A 286 -18.05 26.12 -14.49
N THR A 287 -16.98 25.60 -13.88
CA THR A 287 -15.72 26.34 -13.77
C THR A 287 -15.14 26.60 -15.16
N THR A 288 -14.27 27.60 -15.29
CA THR A 288 -13.53 27.89 -16.53
C THR A 288 -12.74 26.69 -17.06
N VAL A 289 -12.33 25.77 -16.17
CA VAL A 289 -11.68 24.50 -16.53
C VAL A 289 -12.63 23.60 -17.34
N TYR A 290 -13.89 23.47 -16.93
CA TYR A 290 -14.90 22.71 -17.69
C TYR A 290 -15.35 23.41 -18.98
N LYS A 291 -14.95 24.68 -19.20
CA LYS A 291 -15.24 25.44 -20.43
C LYS A 291 -14.13 25.34 -21.46
N MET A 292 -12.98 24.74 -21.14
CA MET A 292 -11.95 24.49 -22.15
C MET A 292 -12.48 23.43 -23.12
N LEU A 293 -12.76 23.87 -24.34
CA LEU A 293 -13.08 23.00 -25.45
C LEU A 293 -11.84 22.15 -25.71
N MET A 294 -11.87 20.87 -25.31
CA MET A 294 -10.88 19.90 -25.76
C MET A 294 -10.88 19.96 -27.30
N GLY A 295 -9.70 20.17 -27.90
CA GLY A 295 -9.56 20.15 -29.37
C GLY A 295 -10.01 18.81 -29.96
N SER A 296 -9.91 18.64 -31.27
CA SER A 296 -10.27 17.39 -31.94
C SER A 296 -9.54 16.19 -31.31
N VAL A 297 -10.23 15.44 -30.44
CA VAL A 297 -9.70 14.25 -29.78
C VAL A 297 -9.68 13.16 -30.84
N PRO A 298 -8.49 12.66 -31.25
CA PRO A 298 -8.42 11.55 -32.19
C PRO A 298 -9.18 10.36 -31.60
N ASP A 299 -10.05 9.75 -32.41
CA ASP A 299 -10.82 8.59 -31.97
C ASP A 299 -9.82 7.50 -31.53
N ARG A 300 -9.88 7.12 -30.25
CA ARG A 300 -8.95 6.13 -29.68
C ARG A 300 -9.37 4.70 -30.00
N GLY A 301 -10.46 4.52 -30.76
CA GLY A 301 -10.98 3.20 -31.11
C GLY A 301 -11.50 2.44 -29.89
N GLY A 302 -12.34 1.44 -30.13
CA GLY A 302 -12.95 0.65 -29.06
C GLY A 302 -14.34 1.11 -28.64
N ARG A 303 -15.05 1.89 -29.47
CA ARG A 303 -16.49 2.04 -29.30
C ARG A 303 -17.12 0.64 -29.34
N PRO A 304 -17.86 0.23 -28.30
CA PRO A 304 -18.52 -1.07 -28.27
C PRO A 304 -19.50 -1.16 -29.47
N GLY A 305 -19.06 -1.79 -30.56
CA GLY A 305 -19.80 -1.88 -31.82
C GLY A 305 -18.98 -1.61 -33.10
N GLU A 306 -17.82 -0.94 -33.02
CA GLU A 306 -16.99 -0.66 -34.21
C GLU A 306 -15.96 -1.76 -34.51
N ILE A 307 -15.58 -2.56 -33.51
CA ILE A 307 -14.74 -3.74 -33.68
C ILE A 307 -15.67 -4.92 -33.88
N GLU A 308 -15.89 -5.31 -35.14
CA GLU A 308 -16.55 -6.57 -35.44
C GLU A 308 -15.67 -7.70 -34.88
N PRO A 309 -16.15 -8.51 -33.92
CA PRO A 309 -15.35 -9.57 -33.35
C PRO A 309 -14.92 -10.52 -34.48
N PRO A 310 -13.63 -10.88 -34.58
CA PRO A 310 -13.17 -11.77 -35.64
C PRO A 310 -13.99 -13.06 -35.58
N MET A 311 -14.69 -13.35 -36.68
CA MET A 311 -15.58 -14.49 -36.77
C MET A 311 -14.80 -15.77 -36.46
N PRO A 312 -15.18 -16.56 -35.44
CA PRO A 312 -14.48 -17.80 -35.14
C PRO A 312 -14.62 -18.74 -36.33
N SER A 313 -13.51 -19.21 -36.88
CA SER A 313 -13.53 -20.21 -37.95
C SER A 313 -13.97 -21.55 -37.37
N TRP A 314 -15.19 -21.96 -37.69
CA TRP A 314 -15.67 -23.32 -37.39
C TRP A 314 -15.01 -24.29 -38.38
N GLY A 315 -13.88 -24.87 -37.99
CA GLY A 315 -13.29 -25.99 -38.73
C GLY A 315 -14.13 -27.25 -38.53
N GLU A 316 -14.38 -28.01 -39.61
CA GLU A 316 -15.02 -29.31 -39.52
C GLU A 316 -14.25 -30.21 -38.55
N ARG A 317 -14.97 -30.82 -37.60
CA ARG A 317 -14.43 -31.86 -36.72
C ARG A 317 -13.81 -32.93 -37.63
N ARG A 318 -12.49 -33.11 -37.58
CA ARG A 318 -11.79 -34.18 -38.30
C ARG A 318 -12.34 -35.53 -37.85
N THR A 319 -13.32 -36.06 -38.57
CA THR A 319 -13.74 -37.45 -38.42
C THR A 319 -12.67 -38.31 -39.06
N GLN A 320 -11.76 -38.80 -38.23
CA GLN A 320 -10.86 -39.89 -38.60
C GLN A 320 -11.72 -41.15 -38.76
N GLY A 321 -12.06 -41.51 -40.00
CA GLY A 321 -12.85 -42.71 -40.29
C GLY A 321 -13.08 -42.95 -41.78
N ASN A 322 -12.32 -43.89 -42.34
CA ASN A 322 -12.43 -44.45 -43.69
C ASN A 322 -13.87 -44.75 -44.15
N ARG A 323 -14.26 -44.31 -45.36
CA ARG A 323 -14.65 -45.19 -46.51
C ARG A 323 -15.26 -44.40 -47.67
N GLY A 324 -14.54 -44.46 -48.80
CA GLY A 324 -14.96 -44.57 -50.21
C GLY A 324 -16.30 -44.01 -50.71
N GLY A 325 -16.25 -43.32 -51.86
CA GLY A 325 -17.38 -43.27 -52.78
C GLY A 325 -17.43 -42.10 -53.76
N LYS A 326 -16.84 -42.30 -54.94
CA LYS A 326 -17.20 -41.72 -56.26
C LYS A 326 -18.30 -40.65 -56.33
N GLY A 327 -17.97 -39.56 -57.05
CA GLY A 327 -18.81 -39.09 -58.17
C GLY A 327 -19.01 -37.57 -58.30
N ASN A 328 -18.47 -37.00 -59.38
CA ASN A 328 -19.08 -36.05 -60.34
C ASN A 328 -19.98 -34.91 -59.78
N ARG A 329 -19.92 -33.64 -60.20
CA ARG A 329 -19.55 -33.00 -61.47
C ARG A 329 -19.66 -31.47 -61.22
N TYR A 330 -18.84 -30.69 -61.94
CA TYR A 330 -19.14 -29.39 -62.55
C TYR A 330 -20.22 -28.49 -61.92
N HIS A 331 -19.85 -27.27 -61.53
CA HIS A 331 -20.22 -26.08 -62.32
C HIS A 331 -19.39 -24.85 -61.91
N GLN A 332 -18.57 -24.44 -62.85
CA GLN A 332 -17.86 -23.16 -62.91
C GLN A 332 -18.86 -22.11 -63.43
N HIS A 333 -19.05 -21.01 -62.70
CA HIS A 333 -19.58 -19.78 -63.28
C HIS A 333 -18.78 -18.58 -62.79
N GLN A 334 -17.80 -18.18 -63.61
CA GLN A 334 -17.30 -16.81 -63.68
C GLN A 334 -18.23 -15.98 -64.58
N LYS A 335 -18.60 -14.76 -64.16
CA LYS A 335 -18.30 -13.46 -64.79
C LYS A 335 -19.26 -12.41 -64.21
N LYS A 336 -18.79 -11.37 -63.50
CA LYS A 336 -18.01 -10.17 -63.88
C LYS A 336 -18.83 -9.10 -64.64
N LYS A 337 -18.74 -7.88 -64.10
CA LYS A 337 -18.97 -6.53 -64.67
C LYS A 337 -20.42 -6.01 -64.75
N ARG A 338 -20.73 -5.06 -63.87
CA ARG A 338 -21.45 -3.84 -64.26
C ARG A 338 -20.44 -2.68 -64.29
N GLY A 339 -20.41 -1.99 -65.41
CA GLY A 339 -19.58 -0.82 -65.64
C GLY A 339 -20.25 0.48 -65.20
N ASN A 340 -19.42 1.51 -65.18
CA ASN A 340 -19.71 2.95 -65.06
C ASN A 340 -21.00 3.43 -65.73
N LYS A 341 -21.61 4.47 -65.13
CA LYS A 341 -21.76 5.82 -65.69
C LYS A 341 -22.38 6.71 -64.62
N GLU A 342 -21.62 7.73 -64.20
CA GLU A 342 -21.87 9.18 -64.41
C GLU A 342 -22.68 9.80 -63.26
#